data_AF-A0A2Z4RPC0-F1
#
_entry.id   AF-A0A2Z4RPC0-F1
#
_cell.length_a   1.000
_cell.length_b   1.000
_cell.length_c   1.000
_cell.angle_alpha   90.00
_cell.angle_beta   90.00
_cell.angle_gamma   90.00
#
_symmetry.space_group_name_H-M   'P 1'
#
loop_
_entity.id
_entity.type
_entity.pdbx_description
1 polymer ?
#
loop_
_entity_poly.entity_id
_entity_poly.type
_entity_poly.pdbx_seq_one_letter_code
_entity_poly.pdbx_strand_id
1 'polypeptide(L)'
;MTSKMLEEALSSFEAVQAQLQQLDPSMIEIAGRLRRQPPQVAMTVARGSSDHAASYFAYLTMQLLGIPVASVPMSVVTMQQAPLKVSGQVAFAFSQSGQSPDLVNSLRLLRKRGALSIAMVNAADSPLEAACEFSLPLLAGIESSVAATKSFIATLSASARLIGHWKDDPELLEAGSALPEGLREAARQDWSPAIEALRDCQRLMVIGRGAGFAIAQEAALKFKETSAIQAEAFSSAEVRHGPMALIGEQYPLLIFAPRGAEQAGLLSLAADMRRRGARVLLAAPDDVSERDLTLTRAEHPALDPILAIQSFYVMAAGLAVARGMDPDQPRHLSKVTRTH
;
A
#
# COMPACT_ATOMS: atom_id res chain seq x y z
N MET A 1 -14.29 23.67 5.41
CA MET A 1 -14.86 22.32 5.24
C MET A 1 -13.71 21.34 5.35
N THR A 2 -13.88 20.27 6.12
CA THR A 2 -12.94 19.14 6.15
C THR A 2 -12.97 18.46 4.78
N SER A 3 -11.81 18.06 4.24
CA SER A 3 -11.76 17.37 2.95
C SER A 3 -12.28 15.94 3.09
N LYS A 4 -12.91 15.42 2.04
CA LYS A 4 -13.38 14.02 1.98
C LYS A 4 -12.21 13.05 2.09
N MET A 5 -11.05 13.38 1.52
CA MET A 5 -9.83 12.59 1.68
C MET A 5 -9.48 12.40 3.15
N LEU A 6 -9.56 13.47 3.96
CA LEU A 6 -9.29 13.37 5.39
C LEU A 6 -10.36 12.56 6.12
N GLU A 7 -11.64 12.79 5.83
CA GLU A 7 -12.74 12.01 6.41
C GLU A 7 -12.63 10.51 6.08
N GLU A 8 -12.26 10.18 4.83
CA GLU A 8 -12.05 8.82 4.37
C GLU A 8 -10.80 8.19 4.99
N ALA A 9 -9.70 8.94 5.12
CA ALA A 9 -8.51 8.47 5.83
C ALA A 9 -8.82 8.18 7.30
N LEU A 10 -9.57 9.05 7.99
CA LEU A 10 -9.93 8.89 9.40
C LEU A 10 -10.92 7.74 9.64
N SER A 11 -11.73 7.36 8.63
CA SER A 11 -12.66 6.23 8.71
C SER A 11 -12.04 4.88 8.31
N SER A 12 -10.74 4.82 7.99
CA SER A 12 -10.07 3.57 7.61
C SER A 12 -10.18 2.47 8.68
N PHE A 13 -10.26 2.83 9.97
CA PHE A 13 -10.46 1.86 11.04
C PHE A 13 -11.81 1.14 10.93
N GLU A 14 -12.87 1.81 10.44
CA GLU A 14 -14.21 1.22 10.31
C GLU A 14 -14.21 0.12 9.26
N ALA A 15 -13.49 0.35 8.15
CA ALA A 15 -13.28 -0.65 7.12
C ALA A 15 -12.61 -1.90 7.70
N VAL A 16 -11.51 -1.73 8.46
CA VAL A 16 -10.82 -2.85 9.09
C VAL A 16 -11.69 -3.55 10.14
N GLN A 17 -12.49 -2.83 10.93
CA GLN A 17 -13.46 -3.45 11.84
C GLN A 17 -14.51 -4.29 11.11
N ALA A 18 -15.04 -3.79 9.99
CA ALA A 18 -15.98 -4.54 9.17
C ALA A 18 -15.33 -5.82 8.60
N GLN A 19 -14.05 -5.75 8.20
CA GLN A 19 -13.29 -6.92 7.73
C GLN A 19 -13.18 -8.01 8.80
N LEU A 20 -12.81 -7.63 10.03
CA LEU A 20 -12.67 -8.58 11.16
C LEU A 20 -13.98 -9.31 11.46
N GLN A 21 -15.14 -8.70 11.19
CA GLN A 21 -16.44 -9.29 11.45
C GLN A 21 -16.93 -10.21 10.33
N GLN A 22 -16.45 -10.02 9.09
CA GLN A 22 -17.10 -10.58 7.90
C GLN A 22 -16.21 -11.48 7.05
N LEU A 23 -14.88 -11.28 7.06
CA LEU A 23 -14.01 -11.92 6.07
C LEU A 23 -13.43 -13.28 6.48
N ASP A 24 -13.41 -13.61 7.76
CA ASP A 24 -12.76 -14.85 8.25
C ASP A 24 -13.26 -16.12 7.57
N PRO A 25 -14.57 -16.37 7.40
CA PRO A 25 -15.04 -17.59 6.75
C PRO A 25 -14.47 -17.76 5.33
N SER A 26 -14.54 -16.71 4.51
CA SER A 26 -14.03 -16.71 3.14
C SER A 26 -12.50 -16.80 3.10
N MET A 27 -11.80 -16.12 4.01
CA MET A 27 -10.34 -16.18 4.09
C MET A 27 -9.85 -17.56 4.52
N ILE A 28 -10.52 -18.22 5.47
CA ILE A 28 -10.21 -19.59 5.89
C ILE A 28 -10.42 -20.58 4.75
N GLU A 29 -11.49 -20.42 3.97
CA GLU A 29 -11.75 -21.26 2.79
C GLU A 29 -10.63 -21.11 1.75
N ILE A 30 -10.31 -19.87 1.36
CA ILE A 30 -9.26 -19.55 0.39
C ILE A 30 -7.89 -20.05 0.89
N ALA A 31 -7.55 -19.77 2.14
CA ALA A 31 -6.32 -20.23 2.76
C ALA A 31 -6.23 -21.78 2.76
N GLY A 32 -7.34 -22.47 3.06
CA GLY A 32 -7.44 -23.92 2.96
C GLY A 32 -7.26 -24.42 1.53
N ARG A 33 -7.82 -23.74 0.54
CA ARG A 33 -7.63 -24.04 -0.89
C ARG A 33 -6.18 -23.89 -1.31
N LEU A 34 -5.50 -22.84 -0.84
CA LEU A 34 -4.08 -22.57 -1.10
C LEU A 34 -3.16 -23.56 -0.40
N ARG A 35 -3.47 -23.99 0.83
CA ARG A 35 -2.71 -25.04 1.52
C ARG A 35 -2.85 -26.43 0.87
N ARG A 36 -4.06 -26.77 0.40
CA ARG A 36 -4.30 -28.08 -0.26
C ARG A 36 -3.62 -28.20 -1.63
N GLN A 37 -3.44 -27.08 -2.33
CA GLN A 37 -2.70 -27.04 -3.59
C GLN A 37 -1.76 -25.83 -3.56
N PRO A 38 -0.60 -25.98 -2.90
CA PRO A 38 0.35 -24.89 -2.72
C PRO A 38 0.87 -24.43 -4.09
N PRO A 39 0.71 -23.13 -4.44
CA PRO A 39 1.30 -22.59 -5.65
C PRO A 39 2.82 -22.50 -5.49
N GLN A 40 3.53 -22.61 -6.61
CA GLN A 40 4.98 -22.36 -6.66
C GLN A 40 5.29 -20.86 -6.84
N VAL A 41 4.35 -20.12 -7.44
CA VAL A 41 4.42 -18.67 -7.61
C VAL A 41 3.04 -18.07 -7.39
N ALA A 42 2.98 -16.93 -6.69
CA ALA A 42 1.82 -16.06 -6.70
C ALA A 42 2.02 -14.94 -7.72
N MET A 43 0.95 -14.53 -8.38
CA MET A 43 0.97 -13.43 -9.33
C MET A 43 0.07 -12.32 -8.83
N THR A 44 0.45 -11.07 -9.07
CA THR A 44 -0.41 -9.92 -8.79
C THR A 44 -0.76 -9.16 -10.06
N VAL A 45 -1.99 -8.64 -10.09
CA VAL A 45 -2.50 -7.80 -11.17
C VAL A 45 -3.23 -6.61 -10.56
N ALA A 46 -2.70 -5.41 -10.71
CA ALA A 46 -3.25 -4.20 -10.11
C ALA A 46 -2.75 -2.93 -10.83
N ARG A 47 -3.27 -1.76 -10.45
CA ARG A 47 -2.83 -0.44 -10.95
C ARG A 47 -2.83 0.60 -9.83
N GLY A 48 -1.95 1.59 -9.94
CA GLY A 48 -1.92 2.75 -9.04
C GLY A 48 -1.73 2.33 -7.59
N SER A 49 -2.48 2.95 -6.66
CA SER A 49 -2.46 2.58 -5.24
C SER A 49 -2.70 1.08 -5.00
N SER A 50 -3.55 0.42 -5.78
CA SER A 50 -3.75 -1.04 -5.64
C SER A 50 -2.50 -1.85 -6.02
N ASP A 51 -1.63 -1.34 -6.89
CA ASP A 51 -0.35 -1.99 -7.24
C ASP A 51 0.71 -1.79 -6.14
N HIS A 52 0.69 -0.65 -5.46
CA HIS A 52 1.49 -0.47 -4.24
C HIS A 52 1.02 -1.44 -3.14
N ALA A 53 -0.29 -1.68 -3.01
CA ALA A 53 -0.82 -2.66 -2.09
C ALA A 53 -0.42 -4.09 -2.48
N ALA A 54 -0.40 -4.39 -3.78
CA ALA A 54 0.13 -5.64 -4.31
C ALA A 54 1.61 -5.83 -3.97
N SER A 55 2.42 -4.74 -3.96
CA SER A 55 3.82 -4.81 -3.54
C SER A 55 3.97 -5.15 -2.04
N TYR A 56 3.10 -4.64 -1.18
CA TYR A 56 3.06 -5.03 0.24
C TYR A 56 2.69 -6.50 0.40
N PHE A 57 1.62 -6.95 -0.27
CA PHE A 57 1.22 -8.36 -0.30
C PHE A 57 2.35 -9.26 -0.79
N ALA A 58 3.03 -8.87 -1.87
CA ALA A 58 4.14 -9.60 -2.46
C ALA A 58 5.29 -9.78 -1.45
N TYR A 59 5.67 -8.69 -0.77
CA TYR A 59 6.72 -8.74 0.24
C TYR A 59 6.38 -9.68 1.39
N LEU A 60 5.19 -9.55 1.98
CA LEU A 60 4.79 -10.41 3.10
C LEU A 60 4.61 -11.87 2.68
N THR A 61 4.09 -12.13 1.48
CA THR A 61 3.98 -13.49 0.95
C THR A 61 5.35 -14.14 0.80
N MET A 62 6.33 -13.42 0.23
CA MET A 62 7.70 -13.93 0.11
C MET A 62 8.35 -14.12 1.48
N GLN A 63 8.19 -13.15 2.39
CA GLN A 63 8.81 -13.17 3.71
C GLN A 63 8.25 -14.27 4.63
N LEU A 64 6.93 -14.43 4.66
CA LEU A 64 6.24 -15.26 5.65
C LEU A 64 5.90 -16.66 5.12
N LEU A 65 5.64 -16.78 3.82
CA LEU A 65 5.24 -18.05 3.17
C LEU A 65 6.35 -18.65 2.31
N GLY A 66 7.40 -17.88 1.97
CA GLY A 66 8.48 -18.33 1.10
C GLY A 66 8.07 -18.50 -0.37
N ILE A 67 6.92 -17.96 -0.77
CA ILE A 67 6.39 -18.10 -2.14
C ILE A 67 6.79 -16.87 -2.95
N PRO A 68 7.54 -17.02 -4.06
CA PRO A 68 7.84 -15.93 -4.97
C PRO A 68 6.56 -15.25 -5.48
N VAL A 69 6.59 -13.92 -5.57
CA VAL A 69 5.47 -13.15 -6.11
C VAL A 69 5.91 -12.33 -7.32
N ALA A 70 5.21 -12.49 -8.44
CA ALA A 70 5.46 -11.76 -9.67
C ALA A 70 4.32 -10.78 -9.97
N SER A 71 4.63 -9.48 -10.09
CA SER A 71 3.69 -8.55 -10.71
C SER A 71 3.62 -8.82 -12.20
N VAL A 72 2.41 -9.06 -12.72
CA VAL A 72 2.20 -9.44 -14.12
C VAL A 72 1.79 -8.20 -14.91
N PRO A 73 2.60 -7.74 -15.88
CA PRO A 73 2.21 -6.67 -16.77
C PRO A 73 0.98 -7.10 -17.59
N MET A 74 -0.15 -6.42 -17.38
CA MET A 74 -1.42 -6.80 -18.02
C MET A 74 -1.33 -6.83 -19.55
N SER A 75 -0.55 -5.94 -20.16
CA SER A 75 -0.33 -5.91 -21.61
C SER A 75 0.26 -7.22 -22.17
N VAL A 76 1.08 -7.94 -21.39
CA VAL A 76 1.60 -9.26 -21.77
C VAL A 76 0.48 -10.31 -21.80
N VAL A 77 -0.53 -10.15 -20.96
CA VAL A 77 -1.69 -11.05 -20.86
C VAL A 77 -2.76 -10.74 -21.91
N THR A 78 -3.14 -9.46 -22.04
CA THR A 78 -4.31 -9.05 -22.84
C THR A 78 -3.94 -8.68 -24.27
N MET A 79 -2.91 -7.85 -24.46
CA MET A 79 -2.52 -7.37 -25.79
C MET A 79 -1.66 -8.39 -26.53
N GLN A 80 -0.61 -8.90 -25.88
CA GLN A 80 0.30 -9.88 -26.50
C GLN A 80 -0.23 -11.31 -26.43
N GLN A 81 -1.20 -11.56 -25.54
CA GLN A 81 -1.73 -12.89 -25.27
C GLN A 81 -0.64 -13.94 -25.04
N ALA A 82 0.47 -13.55 -24.41
CA ALA A 82 1.64 -14.40 -24.24
C ALA A 82 1.26 -15.73 -23.57
N PRO A 83 1.86 -16.87 -23.95
CA PRO A 83 1.49 -18.20 -23.46
C PRO A 83 2.06 -18.48 -22.07
N LEU A 84 1.65 -17.68 -21.08
CA LEU A 84 2.11 -17.80 -19.69
C LEU A 84 1.69 -19.17 -19.10
N LYS A 85 2.67 -19.89 -18.55
CA LYS A 85 2.46 -21.19 -17.89
C LYS A 85 2.04 -20.97 -16.44
N VAL A 86 0.73 -20.78 -16.23
CA VAL A 86 0.17 -20.39 -14.92
C VAL A 86 -0.75 -21.44 -14.30
N SER A 87 -0.88 -22.60 -14.95
CA SER A 87 -1.69 -23.71 -14.43
C SER A 87 -1.19 -24.15 -13.04
N GLY A 88 -2.12 -24.26 -12.09
CA GLY A 88 -1.82 -24.61 -10.70
C GLY A 88 -1.15 -23.50 -9.88
N GLN A 89 -0.99 -22.30 -10.44
CA GLN A 89 -0.49 -21.12 -9.72
C GLN A 89 -1.65 -20.26 -9.25
N VAL A 90 -1.38 -19.25 -8.42
CA VAL A 90 -2.41 -18.31 -7.93
C VAL A 90 -2.22 -16.92 -8.52
N ALA A 91 -3.30 -16.26 -8.91
CA ALA A 91 -3.33 -14.87 -9.36
C ALA A 91 -4.25 -14.03 -8.47
N PHE A 92 -3.70 -12.99 -7.87
CA PHE A 92 -4.41 -12.01 -7.05
C PHE A 92 -4.63 -10.73 -7.84
N ALA A 93 -5.89 -10.31 -7.96
CA ALA A 93 -6.23 -8.98 -8.46
C ALA A 93 -6.61 -8.05 -7.31
N PHE A 94 -6.09 -6.82 -7.31
CA PHE A 94 -6.42 -5.80 -6.32
C PHE A 94 -7.03 -4.60 -7.02
N SER A 95 -8.19 -4.14 -6.55
CA SER A 95 -8.83 -2.98 -7.14
C SER A 95 -9.94 -2.38 -6.28
N GLN A 96 -9.99 -1.05 -6.23
CA GLN A 96 -11.12 -0.34 -5.60
C GLN A 96 -12.43 -0.55 -6.38
N SER A 97 -12.46 -0.27 -7.69
CA SER A 97 -13.72 -0.20 -8.46
C SER A 97 -14.13 -1.51 -9.14
N GLY A 98 -13.17 -2.36 -9.48
CA GLY A 98 -13.38 -3.61 -10.20
C GLY A 98 -13.79 -3.41 -11.66
N GLN A 99 -13.64 -2.19 -12.19
CA GLN A 99 -14.18 -1.80 -13.51
C GLN A 99 -13.15 -1.80 -14.65
N SER A 100 -11.85 -1.83 -14.35
CA SER A 100 -10.80 -1.71 -15.39
C SER A 100 -10.84 -2.91 -16.35
N PRO A 101 -11.16 -2.72 -17.65
CA PRO A 101 -11.29 -3.85 -18.58
C PRO A 101 -10.01 -4.65 -18.70
N ASP A 102 -8.85 -3.99 -18.70
CA ASP A 102 -7.55 -4.64 -18.82
C ASP A 102 -7.22 -5.53 -17.59
N LEU A 103 -7.56 -5.05 -16.38
CA LEU A 103 -7.46 -5.84 -15.15
C LEU A 103 -8.38 -7.06 -15.18
N VAL A 104 -9.66 -6.83 -15.48
CA VAL A 104 -10.70 -7.86 -15.54
C VAL A 104 -10.36 -8.93 -16.56
N ASN A 105 -9.94 -8.52 -17.75
CA ASN A 105 -9.55 -9.43 -18.83
C ASN A 105 -8.27 -10.20 -18.49
N SER A 106 -7.29 -9.56 -17.85
CA SER A 106 -6.07 -10.23 -17.41
C SER A 106 -6.39 -11.36 -16.43
N LEU A 107 -7.15 -11.08 -15.37
CA LEU A 107 -7.52 -12.10 -14.39
C LEU A 107 -8.34 -13.23 -15.02
N ARG A 108 -9.30 -12.90 -15.89
CA ARG A 108 -10.11 -13.88 -16.63
C ARG A 108 -9.25 -14.79 -17.51
N LEU A 109 -8.27 -14.23 -18.22
CA LEU A 109 -7.37 -15.01 -19.08
C LEU A 109 -6.41 -15.88 -18.28
N LEU A 110 -5.88 -15.39 -17.15
CA LEU A 110 -5.06 -16.20 -16.23
C LEU A 110 -5.87 -17.38 -15.68
N ARG A 111 -7.12 -17.14 -15.26
CA ARG A 111 -8.04 -18.20 -14.82
C ARG A 111 -8.29 -19.23 -15.92
N LYS A 112 -8.59 -18.78 -17.15
CA LYS A 112 -8.78 -19.67 -18.31
C LYS A 112 -7.55 -20.55 -18.59
N ARG A 113 -6.36 -20.11 -18.19
CA ARG A 113 -5.08 -20.84 -18.32
C ARG A 113 -4.75 -21.72 -17.11
N GLY A 114 -5.67 -21.86 -16.15
CA GLY A 114 -5.56 -22.76 -15.01
C GLY A 114 -4.98 -22.14 -13.74
N ALA A 115 -4.83 -20.81 -13.67
CA ALA A 115 -4.50 -20.15 -12.42
C ALA A 115 -5.73 -20.07 -11.50
N LEU A 116 -5.54 -20.29 -10.20
CA LEU A 116 -6.53 -19.94 -9.19
C LEU A 116 -6.64 -18.42 -9.12
N SER A 117 -7.80 -17.85 -9.48
CA SER A 117 -7.99 -16.39 -9.49
C SER A 117 -8.72 -15.92 -8.24
N ILE A 118 -8.09 -14.99 -7.52
CA ILE A 118 -8.62 -14.37 -6.31
C ILE A 118 -8.67 -12.86 -6.54
N ALA A 119 -9.80 -12.21 -6.27
CA ALA A 119 -9.93 -10.76 -6.34
C ALA A 119 -10.15 -10.17 -4.94
N MET A 120 -9.37 -9.16 -4.57
CA MET A 120 -9.68 -8.27 -3.46
C MET A 120 -10.24 -6.97 -4.03
N VAL A 121 -11.55 -6.77 -3.88
CA VAL A 121 -12.28 -5.69 -4.55
C VAL A 121 -13.26 -4.98 -3.62
N ASN A 122 -13.35 -3.66 -3.69
CA ASN A 122 -14.27 -2.90 -2.81
C ASN A 122 -15.68 -2.81 -3.37
N ALA A 123 -15.82 -2.62 -4.69
CA ALA A 123 -17.12 -2.56 -5.33
C ALA A 123 -17.73 -3.96 -5.47
N ALA A 124 -18.91 -4.14 -4.85
CA ALA A 124 -19.75 -5.31 -5.04
C ALA A 124 -20.30 -5.38 -6.47
N ASP A 125 -20.62 -6.59 -6.92
CA ASP A 125 -21.19 -6.91 -8.23
C ASP A 125 -20.35 -6.38 -9.41
N SER A 126 -19.03 -6.29 -9.20
CA SER A 126 -18.13 -5.72 -10.19
C SER A 126 -17.76 -6.74 -11.29
N PRO A 127 -17.39 -6.29 -12.51
CA PRO A 127 -16.87 -7.18 -13.54
C PRO A 127 -15.65 -8.01 -13.10
N LEU A 128 -14.85 -7.48 -12.17
CA LEU A 128 -13.70 -8.18 -11.60
C LEU A 128 -14.13 -9.33 -10.69
N GLU A 129 -15.12 -9.09 -9.84
CA GLU A 129 -15.73 -10.12 -8.99
C GLU A 129 -16.27 -11.28 -9.84
N ALA A 130 -17.00 -10.97 -10.92
CA ALA A 130 -17.49 -11.99 -11.85
C ALA A 130 -16.37 -12.74 -12.63
N ALA A 131 -15.16 -12.17 -12.72
CA ALA A 131 -14.03 -12.75 -13.44
C ALA A 131 -13.18 -13.71 -12.60
N CYS A 132 -13.31 -13.67 -11.26
CA CYS A 132 -12.49 -14.46 -10.34
C CYS A 132 -13.17 -15.77 -9.89
N GLU A 133 -12.39 -16.67 -9.29
CA GLU A 133 -12.91 -17.86 -8.62
C GLU A 133 -13.32 -17.55 -7.18
N PHE A 134 -12.50 -16.75 -6.47
CA PHE A 134 -12.81 -16.26 -5.13
C PHE A 134 -12.76 -14.73 -5.09
N SER A 135 -13.80 -14.12 -4.53
CA SER A 135 -13.89 -12.68 -4.28
C SER A 135 -13.78 -12.43 -2.78
N LEU A 136 -12.93 -11.47 -2.39
CA LEU A 136 -12.81 -10.95 -1.04
C LEU A 136 -13.22 -9.47 -1.05
N PRO A 137 -14.40 -9.13 -0.50
CA PRO A 137 -14.83 -7.74 -0.46
C PRO A 137 -13.94 -6.94 0.49
N LEU A 138 -13.44 -5.78 0.06
CA LEU A 138 -12.57 -4.94 0.90
C LEU A 138 -13.31 -4.24 2.04
N LEU A 139 -14.63 -4.07 1.91
CA LEU A 139 -15.48 -3.44 2.93
C LEU A 139 -15.05 -2.01 3.33
N ALA A 140 -14.38 -1.29 2.43
CA ALA A 140 -14.00 0.12 2.64
C ALA A 140 -15.19 1.10 2.48
N GLY A 141 -16.36 0.59 2.07
CA GLY A 141 -17.55 1.40 1.81
C GLY A 141 -17.35 2.36 0.64
N ILE A 142 -18.17 3.42 0.58
CA ILE A 142 -18.06 4.43 -0.47
C ILE A 142 -16.86 5.33 -0.17
N GLU A 143 -15.86 5.28 -1.04
CA GLU A 143 -14.73 6.22 -1.04
C GLU A 143 -15.01 7.22 -2.15
N SER A 144 -15.19 8.51 -1.86
CA SER A 144 -15.62 9.58 -2.76
C SER A 144 -14.48 10.47 -3.23
N SER A 145 -13.43 10.65 -2.43
CA SER A 145 -12.22 11.34 -2.87
C SER A 145 -11.59 10.64 -4.07
N VAL A 146 -10.97 11.41 -4.97
CA VAL A 146 -10.17 10.84 -6.06
C VAL A 146 -8.91 10.18 -5.49
N ALA A 147 -8.33 10.76 -4.44
CA ALA A 147 -7.18 10.18 -3.76
C ALA A 147 -7.63 9.05 -2.82
N ALA A 148 -7.45 7.81 -3.27
CA ALA A 148 -7.74 6.62 -2.45
C ALA A 148 -6.94 6.63 -1.13
N THR A 149 -7.61 6.24 -0.03
CA THR A 149 -7.02 6.16 1.32
C THR A 149 -7.46 4.88 2.02
N LYS A 150 -8.72 4.82 2.46
CA LYS A 150 -9.27 3.65 3.18
C LYS A 150 -9.29 2.39 2.34
N SER A 151 -9.48 2.47 1.02
CA SER A 151 -9.42 1.28 0.16
C SER A 151 -8.01 0.68 0.07
N PHE A 152 -6.97 1.52 0.16
CA PHE A 152 -5.58 1.06 0.24
C PHE A 152 -5.32 0.35 1.57
N ILE A 153 -5.65 0.98 2.71
CA ILE A 153 -5.51 0.36 4.05
C ILE A 153 -6.31 -0.93 4.17
N ALA A 154 -7.56 -0.94 3.69
CA ALA A 154 -8.39 -2.14 3.65
C ALA A 154 -7.74 -3.28 2.85
N THR A 155 -7.06 -2.95 1.74
CA THR A 155 -6.34 -3.94 0.93
C THR A 155 -5.13 -4.51 1.69
N LEU A 156 -4.35 -3.67 2.39
CA LEU A 156 -3.21 -4.14 3.19
C LEU A 156 -3.66 -5.04 4.35
N SER A 157 -4.72 -4.63 5.05
CA SER A 157 -5.32 -5.38 6.16
C SER A 157 -5.82 -6.74 5.70
N ALA A 158 -6.63 -6.78 4.62
CA ALA A 158 -7.14 -8.03 4.06
C ALA A 158 -6.00 -8.95 3.56
N SER A 159 -4.94 -8.37 2.98
CA SER A 159 -3.75 -9.10 2.54
C SER A 159 -3.02 -9.76 3.72
N ALA A 160 -2.73 -9.00 4.77
CA ALA A 160 -2.03 -9.52 5.95
C ALA A 160 -2.86 -10.60 6.66
N ARG A 161 -4.18 -10.39 6.79
CA ARG A 161 -5.08 -11.37 7.41
C ARG A 161 -5.21 -12.66 6.60
N LEU A 162 -5.32 -12.57 5.28
CA LEU A 162 -5.29 -13.75 4.39
C LEU A 162 -3.96 -14.51 4.54
N ILE A 163 -2.83 -13.80 4.59
CA ILE A 163 -1.51 -14.42 4.79
C ILE A 163 -1.43 -15.09 6.16
N GLY A 164 -1.97 -14.47 7.21
CA GLY A 164 -2.07 -15.08 8.55
C GLY A 164 -2.85 -16.38 8.53
N HIS A 165 -4.03 -16.40 7.89
CA HIS A 165 -4.77 -17.64 7.69
C HIS A 165 -4.04 -18.65 6.81
N TRP A 166 -3.36 -18.21 5.74
CA TRP A 166 -2.63 -19.08 4.82
C TRP A 166 -1.48 -19.79 5.53
N LYS A 167 -0.69 -19.03 6.31
CA LYS A 167 0.44 -19.51 7.10
C LYS A 167 0.04 -20.31 8.34
N ASP A 168 -1.22 -20.17 8.79
CA ASP A 168 -1.67 -20.63 10.11
C ASP A 168 -0.89 -19.92 11.23
N ASP A 169 -0.86 -18.59 11.17
CA ASP A 169 -0.08 -17.72 12.05
C ASP A 169 -1.00 -16.99 13.06
N PRO A 170 -1.17 -17.52 14.27
CA PRO A 170 -2.04 -16.92 15.27
C PRO A 170 -1.53 -15.55 15.76
N GLU A 171 -0.21 -15.35 15.83
CA GLU A 171 0.37 -14.07 16.28
C GLU A 171 0.03 -12.94 15.30
N LEU A 172 0.13 -13.19 13.99
CA LEU A 172 -0.26 -12.21 12.98
C LEU A 172 -1.77 -11.94 12.98
N LEU A 173 -2.60 -12.96 13.19
CA LEU A 173 -4.06 -12.84 13.23
C LEU A 173 -4.55 -12.08 14.47
N GLU A 174 -3.95 -12.34 15.64
CA GLU A 174 -4.22 -11.65 16.89
C GLU A 174 -3.80 -10.18 16.78
N ALA A 175 -2.58 -9.90 16.33
CA ALA A 175 -2.11 -8.54 16.09
C ALA A 175 -2.98 -7.77 15.07
N GLY A 176 -3.50 -8.47 14.06
CA GLY A 176 -4.44 -7.91 13.10
C GLY A 176 -5.78 -7.49 13.71
N SER A 177 -6.16 -8.07 14.86
CA SER A 177 -7.39 -7.72 15.58
C SER A 177 -7.26 -6.39 16.33
N ALA A 178 -6.05 -5.99 16.71
CA ALA A 178 -5.76 -4.69 17.34
C ALA A 178 -5.60 -3.53 16.34
N LEU A 179 -5.51 -3.82 15.03
CA LEU A 179 -5.30 -2.81 13.98
C LEU A 179 -6.26 -1.61 14.01
N PRO A 180 -7.58 -1.78 14.23
CA PRO A 180 -8.49 -0.63 14.28
C PRO A 180 -8.09 0.44 15.29
N GLU A 181 -7.64 0.04 16.49
CA GLU A 181 -7.21 1.01 17.49
C GLU A 181 -5.84 1.60 17.13
N GLY A 182 -4.93 0.78 16.61
CA GLY A 182 -3.65 1.26 16.08
C GLY A 182 -3.83 2.31 14.97
N LEU A 183 -4.84 2.17 14.10
CA LEU A 183 -5.18 3.15 13.07
C LEU A 183 -5.69 4.46 13.67
N ARG A 184 -6.54 4.41 14.70
CA ARG A 184 -7.00 5.62 15.41
C ARG A 184 -5.82 6.35 16.06
N GLU A 185 -4.90 5.62 16.65
CA GLU A 185 -3.70 6.20 17.26
C GLU A 185 -2.73 6.77 16.23
N ALA A 186 -2.50 6.06 15.12
CA ALA A 186 -1.69 6.52 14.01
C ALA A 186 -2.25 7.81 13.38
N ALA A 187 -3.58 7.93 13.29
CA ALA A 187 -4.24 9.13 12.78
C ALA A 187 -4.09 10.35 13.69
N ARG A 188 -3.74 10.16 14.97
CA ARG A 188 -3.52 11.24 15.94
C ARG A 188 -2.04 11.67 16.05
N GLN A 189 -1.12 10.94 15.42
CA GLN A 189 0.30 11.30 15.44
C GLN A 189 0.51 12.68 14.80
N ASP A 190 1.24 13.55 15.49
CA ASP A 190 1.52 14.89 15.00
C ASP A 190 2.62 14.85 13.92
N TRP A 191 2.19 15.06 12.69
CA TRP A 191 3.06 15.17 11.52
C TRP A 191 3.07 16.60 10.95
N SER A 192 2.65 17.60 11.72
CA SER A 192 2.74 19.02 11.33
C SER A 192 4.15 19.49 10.95
N PRO A 193 5.27 18.98 11.53
CA PRO A 193 6.61 19.35 11.07
C PRO A 193 6.87 18.99 9.61
N ALA A 194 6.27 17.92 9.09
CA ALA A 194 6.35 17.56 7.68
C ALA A 194 5.58 18.55 6.79
N ILE A 195 4.45 19.07 7.26
CA ILE A 195 3.67 20.08 6.52
C ILE A 195 4.49 21.35 6.36
N GLU A 196 5.09 21.84 7.46
CA GLU A 196 5.98 23.01 7.44
C GLU A 196 7.18 22.78 6.53
N ALA A 197 7.73 21.56 6.56
CA ALA A 197 8.90 21.23 5.78
C ALA A 197 8.67 21.08 4.27
N LEU A 198 7.48 20.67 3.88
CA LEU A 198 7.17 20.33 2.49
C LEU A 198 6.28 21.37 1.79
N ARG A 199 5.75 22.36 2.53
CA ARG A 199 4.80 23.38 2.01
C ARG A 199 5.29 24.06 0.75
N ASP A 200 6.57 24.40 0.65
CA ASP A 200 7.12 25.16 -0.48
C ASP A 200 7.98 24.29 -1.42
N CYS A 201 8.02 22.97 -1.19
CA CYS A 201 8.80 22.06 -2.01
C CYS A 201 8.14 21.80 -3.37
N GLN A 202 8.96 21.62 -4.41
CA GLN A 202 8.51 21.20 -5.74
C GLN A 202 8.85 19.74 -6.04
N ARG A 203 9.86 19.19 -5.37
CA ARG A 203 10.38 17.85 -5.56
C ARG A 203 10.68 17.20 -4.21
N LEU A 204 10.59 15.87 -4.14
CA LEU A 204 10.78 15.09 -2.92
C LEU A 204 11.22 13.67 -3.27
N MET A 205 12.16 13.10 -2.51
CA MET A 205 12.39 11.66 -2.49
C MET A 205 11.69 11.02 -1.30
N VAL A 206 10.92 9.98 -1.55
CA VAL A 206 10.29 9.16 -0.52
C VAL A 206 11.01 7.82 -0.47
N ILE A 207 11.56 7.45 0.68
CA ILE A 207 12.42 6.29 0.82
C ILE A 207 11.77 5.27 1.75
N GLY A 208 11.80 4.01 1.33
CA GLY A 208 11.42 2.87 2.14
C GLY A 208 12.25 1.65 1.82
N ARG A 209 12.06 0.57 2.57
CA ARG A 209 12.68 -0.74 2.33
C ARG A 209 11.75 -1.84 2.82
N GLY A 210 11.87 -3.03 2.24
CA GLY A 210 10.97 -4.15 2.52
C GLY A 210 9.51 -3.78 2.31
N ALA A 211 8.62 -4.19 3.22
CA ALA A 211 7.20 -3.80 3.21
C ALA A 211 6.99 -2.27 3.27
N GLY A 212 7.92 -1.53 3.89
CA GLY A 212 7.89 -0.06 3.94
C GLY A 212 8.12 0.60 2.57
N PHE A 213 8.67 -0.11 1.58
CA PHE A 213 8.81 0.43 0.23
C PHE A 213 7.45 0.61 -0.47
N ALA A 214 6.49 -0.30 -0.24
CA ALA A 214 5.12 -0.12 -0.73
C ALA A 214 4.48 1.18 -0.20
N ILE A 215 4.77 1.54 1.05
CA ILE A 215 4.30 2.77 1.67
C ILE A 215 4.97 3.99 1.06
N ALA A 216 6.28 3.91 0.78
CA ALA A 216 6.99 4.98 0.09
C ALA A 216 6.44 5.23 -1.33
N GLN A 217 6.12 4.17 -2.06
CA GLN A 217 5.49 4.27 -3.39
C GLN A 217 4.12 4.94 -3.32
N GLU A 218 3.29 4.53 -2.37
CA GLU A 218 1.98 5.13 -2.16
C GLU A 218 2.07 6.60 -1.73
N ALA A 219 2.94 6.92 -0.78
CA ALA A 219 3.14 8.28 -0.33
C ALA A 219 3.62 9.20 -1.46
N ALA A 220 4.58 8.74 -2.27
CA ALA A 220 5.03 9.47 -3.45
C ALA A 220 3.90 9.71 -4.46
N LEU A 221 3.02 8.72 -4.68
CA LEU A 221 1.84 8.90 -5.52
C LEU A 221 0.90 9.97 -4.95
N LYS A 222 0.58 9.94 -3.65
CA LYS A 222 -0.31 10.95 -3.05
C LYS A 222 0.28 12.34 -3.06
N PHE A 223 1.57 12.51 -2.86
CA PHE A 223 2.21 13.82 -3.02
C PHE A 223 2.03 14.41 -4.43
N LYS A 224 2.10 13.56 -5.47
CA LYS A 224 1.82 13.97 -6.86
C LYS A 224 0.36 14.33 -7.06
N GLU A 225 -0.55 13.51 -6.55
CA GLU A 225 -2.00 13.68 -6.72
C GLU A 225 -2.55 14.89 -5.95
N THR A 226 -2.23 15.01 -4.66
CA THR A 226 -2.92 15.96 -3.77
C THR A 226 -2.18 17.28 -3.58
N SER A 227 -0.85 17.26 -3.73
CA SER A 227 0.02 18.39 -3.39
C SER A 227 0.84 18.92 -4.59
N ALA A 228 0.71 18.28 -5.77
CA ALA A 228 1.46 18.56 -6.98
C ALA A 228 2.98 18.69 -6.75
N ILE A 229 3.52 17.85 -5.85
CA ILE A 229 4.97 17.72 -5.63
C ILE A 229 5.46 16.59 -6.53
N GLN A 230 6.55 16.82 -7.27
CA GLN A 230 7.25 15.76 -7.98
C GLN A 230 7.93 14.85 -6.96
N ALA A 231 7.17 13.87 -6.48
CA ALA A 231 7.64 12.88 -5.53
C ALA A 231 7.97 11.56 -6.22
N GLU A 232 9.17 11.05 -5.91
CA GLU A 232 9.68 9.79 -6.43
C GLU A 232 10.01 8.85 -5.28
N ALA A 233 9.55 7.61 -5.39
CA ALA A 233 9.80 6.59 -4.39
C ALA A 233 11.05 5.77 -4.73
N PHE A 234 11.95 5.61 -3.77
CA PHE A 234 13.16 4.80 -3.93
C PHE A 234 13.29 3.77 -2.81
N SER A 235 13.77 2.58 -3.18
CA SER A 235 14.24 1.64 -2.19
C SER A 235 15.55 2.15 -1.61
N SER A 236 15.74 2.08 -0.29
CA SER A 236 16.96 2.60 0.35
C SER A 236 18.26 2.01 -0.20
N ALA A 237 18.25 0.76 -0.71
CA ALA A 237 19.44 0.19 -1.35
C ALA A 237 19.73 0.78 -2.74
N GLU A 238 18.71 1.25 -3.45
CA GLU A 238 18.87 1.80 -4.81
C GLU A 238 19.24 3.28 -4.80
N VAL A 239 19.05 3.98 -3.69
CA VAL A 239 19.37 5.42 -3.59
C VAL A 239 20.82 5.69 -3.98
N ARG A 240 21.76 4.81 -3.58
CA ARG A 240 23.19 4.95 -3.91
C ARG A 240 23.53 4.64 -5.36
N HIS A 241 22.63 4.02 -6.12
CA HIS A 241 22.87 3.57 -7.50
C HIS A 241 22.41 4.58 -8.57
N GLY A 242 22.28 5.86 -8.20
CA GLY A 242 21.92 6.94 -9.13
C GLY A 242 21.18 8.09 -8.46
N PRO A 243 20.07 7.85 -7.75
CA PRO A 243 19.24 8.90 -7.14
C PRO A 243 20.02 9.85 -6.24
N MET A 244 21.05 9.35 -5.54
CA MET A 244 21.90 10.15 -4.66
C MET A 244 22.58 11.35 -5.36
N ALA A 245 22.75 11.31 -6.69
CA ALA A 245 23.28 12.45 -7.45
C ALA A 245 22.38 13.70 -7.41
N LEU A 246 21.08 13.54 -7.14
CA LEU A 246 20.12 14.64 -7.01
C LEU A 246 20.06 15.21 -5.57
N ILE A 247 20.57 14.46 -4.59
CA ILE A 247 20.51 14.83 -3.19
C ILE A 247 21.63 15.85 -2.90
N GLY A 248 21.25 17.12 -2.90
CA GLY A 248 22.09 18.24 -2.50
C GLY A 248 21.63 18.89 -1.20
N GLU A 249 22.16 20.07 -0.93
CA GLU A 249 21.77 20.89 0.22
C GLU A 249 20.27 21.21 0.19
N GLN A 250 19.62 21.09 1.35
CA GLN A 250 18.18 21.29 1.55
C GLN A 250 17.26 20.40 0.70
N TYR A 251 17.78 19.40 -0.03
CA TYR A 251 16.92 18.49 -0.79
C TYR A 251 16.02 17.72 0.19
N PRO A 252 14.69 17.75 0.03
CA PRO A 252 13.79 17.13 0.99
C PRO A 252 13.72 15.62 0.78
N LEU A 253 13.77 14.87 1.88
CA LEU A 253 13.57 13.42 1.90
C LEU A 253 12.56 13.05 2.98
N LEU A 254 11.62 12.17 2.65
CA LEU A 254 10.79 11.48 3.65
C LEU A 254 11.24 10.02 3.71
N ILE A 255 11.76 9.59 4.86
CA ILE A 255 12.26 8.22 5.05
C ILE A 255 11.34 7.49 6.02
N PHE A 256 10.69 6.42 5.56
CA PHE A 256 9.92 5.52 6.41
C PHE A 256 10.84 4.42 6.97
N ALA A 257 11.01 4.39 8.29
CA ALA A 257 11.83 3.43 9.03
C ALA A 257 11.01 2.68 10.12
N PRO A 258 9.98 1.90 9.73
CA PRO A 258 9.26 1.04 10.67
C PRO A 258 10.18 -0.05 11.24
N ARG A 259 9.71 -0.79 12.25
CA ARG A 259 10.48 -1.91 12.83
C ARG A 259 10.70 -3.01 11.79
N GLY A 260 11.85 -3.66 11.85
CA GLY A 260 12.22 -4.75 10.94
C GLY A 260 13.72 -4.82 10.72
N ALA A 261 14.17 -5.83 9.97
CA ALA A 261 15.58 -6.04 9.66
C ALA A 261 16.19 -4.87 8.87
N GLU A 262 15.36 -4.11 8.17
CA GLU A 262 15.75 -3.01 7.30
C GLU A 262 15.95 -1.68 8.05
N GLN A 263 15.45 -1.57 9.28
CA GLN A 263 15.37 -0.30 10.00
C GLN A 263 16.74 0.34 10.21
N ALA A 264 17.73 -0.44 10.69
CA ALA A 264 19.08 0.07 10.93
C ALA A 264 19.72 0.68 9.67
N GLY A 265 19.47 0.10 8.50
CA GLY A 265 19.95 0.63 7.23
C GLY A 265 19.28 1.95 6.85
N LEU A 266 17.98 2.10 7.14
CA LEU A 266 17.23 3.34 6.91
C LEU A 266 17.67 4.46 7.86
N LEU A 267 17.93 4.15 9.13
CA LEU A 267 18.46 5.11 10.10
C LEU A 267 19.87 5.58 9.70
N SER A 268 20.74 4.65 9.32
CA SER A 268 22.08 4.98 8.82
C SER A 268 22.02 5.86 7.56
N LEU A 269 21.08 5.59 6.65
CA LEU A 269 20.87 6.42 5.47
C LEU A 269 20.41 7.83 5.85
N ALA A 270 19.44 7.96 6.76
CA ALA A 270 18.96 9.25 7.26
C ALA A 270 20.10 10.09 7.83
N ALA A 271 20.93 9.51 8.70
CA ALA A 271 22.10 10.19 9.27
C ALA A 271 23.11 10.62 8.19
N ASP A 272 23.36 9.78 7.17
CA ASP A 272 24.25 10.15 6.07
C ASP A 272 23.72 11.30 5.21
N MET A 273 22.42 11.27 4.90
CA MET A 273 21.79 12.33 4.10
C MET A 273 21.76 13.66 4.88
N ARG A 274 21.52 13.64 6.19
CA ARG A 274 21.64 14.83 7.04
C ARG A 274 23.06 15.41 7.03
N ARG A 275 24.10 14.57 7.14
CA ARG A 275 25.51 15.02 7.06
C ARG A 275 25.86 15.67 5.71
N ARG A 276 25.15 15.29 4.64
CA ARG A 276 25.29 15.89 3.29
C ARG A 276 24.49 17.18 3.12
N GLY A 277 23.81 17.66 4.17
CA GLY A 277 23.02 18.88 4.16
C GLY A 277 21.60 18.69 3.62
N ALA A 278 21.15 17.46 3.39
CA ALA A 278 19.80 17.20 2.93
C ALA A 278 18.77 17.42 4.05
N ARG A 279 17.56 17.84 3.68
CA ARG A 279 16.44 18.05 4.61
C ARG A 279 15.70 16.74 4.81
N VAL A 280 16.15 15.94 5.76
CA VAL A 280 15.56 14.63 6.07
C VAL A 280 14.41 14.77 7.06
N LEU A 281 13.25 14.20 6.71
CA LEU A 281 12.13 13.87 7.58
C LEU A 281 12.14 12.36 7.82
N LEU A 282 12.62 11.94 8.98
CA LEU A 282 12.68 10.53 9.37
C LEU A 282 11.42 10.15 10.14
N ALA A 283 10.60 9.28 9.55
CA ALA A 283 9.47 8.64 10.21
C ALA A 283 9.90 7.31 10.83
N ALA A 284 9.92 7.24 12.17
CA ALA A 284 10.36 6.06 12.91
C ALA A 284 9.58 5.92 14.24
N PRO A 285 9.60 4.75 14.90
CA PRO A 285 8.95 4.56 16.19
C PRO A 285 9.54 5.43 17.30
N ASP A 286 8.80 5.54 18.40
CA ASP A 286 9.07 6.41 19.54
C ASP A 286 10.39 6.12 20.29
N ASP A 287 10.93 4.92 20.16
CA ASP A 287 12.23 4.50 20.70
C ASP A 287 13.43 4.97 19.84
N VAL A 288 13.20 5.47 18.62
CA VAL A 288 14.24 6.08 17.78
C VAL A 288 14.37 7.56 18.12
N SER A 289 15.48 7.94 18.78
CA SER A 289 15.73 9.32 19.24
C SER A 289 15.92 10.33 18.11
N GLU A 290 16.40 9.90 16.96
CA GLU A 290 16.75 10.75 15.81
C GLU A 290 15.57 11.00 14.86
N ARG A 291 14.37 10.53 15.20
CA ARG A 291 13.16 10.67 14.38
C ARG A 291 12.68 12.13 14.35
N ASP A 292 12.06 12.51 13.22
CA ASP A 292 11.32 13.77 13.10
C ASP A 292 9.80 13.53 13.22
N LEU A 293 9.35 12.35 12.81
CA LEU A 293 7.93 11.97 12.75
C LEU A 293 7.75 10.63 13.47
N THR A 294 6.77 10.55 14.38
CA THR A 294 6.52 9.33 15.14
C THR A 294 5.65 8.36 14.34
N LEU A 295 6.08 7.10 14.29
CA LEU A 295 5.29 5.97 13.78
C LEU A 295 4.68 5.18 14.94
N THR A 296 3.36 4.98 14.89
CA THR A 296 2.67 4.04 15.78
C THR A 296 3.12 2.62 15.51
N ARG A 297 3.35 1.84 16.56
CA ARG A 297 3.74 0.43 16.48
C ARG A 297 2.50 -0.45 16.53
N ALA A 298 2.40 -1.40 15.61
CA ALA A 298 1.42 -2.48 15.73
C ALA A 298 1.93 -3.54 16.72
N GLU A 299 1.11 -4.52 17.07
CA GLU A 299 1.57 -5.64 17.91
C GLU A 299 2.55 -6.55 17.14
N HIS A 300 2.38 -6.67 15.83
CA HIS A 300 3.28 -7.41 14.94
C HIS A 300 3.95 -6.47 13.91
N PRO A 301 5.29 -6.47 13.75
CA PRO A 301 6.00 -5.53 12.86
C PRO A 301 5.57 -5.56 11.38
N ALA A 302 5.09 -6.70 10.88
CA ALA A 302 4.55 -6.78 9.52
C ALA A 302 3.37 -5.82 9.26
N LEU A 303 2.69 -5.37 10.33
CA LEU A 303 1.54 -4.47 10.27
C LEU A 303 1.91 -3.00 10.48
N ASP A 304 3.15 -2.68 10.91
CA ASP A 304 3.63 -1.30 11.06
C ASP A 304 3.46 -0.45 9.78
N PRO A 305 3.68 -0.97 8.55
CA PRO A 305 3.42 -0.23 7.31
C PRO A 305 1.98 0.29 7.16
N ILE A 306 0.99 -0.44 7.69
CA ILE A 306 -0.43 -0.04 7.65
C ILE A 306 -0.65 1.19 8.54
N LEU A 307 -0.02 1.22 9.71
CA LEU A 307 -0.11 2.36 10.63
C LEU A 307 0.69 3.56 10.09
N ALA A 308 1.84 3.31 9.46
CA ALA A 308 2.66 4.36 8.85
C ALA A 308 1.90 5.13 7.76
N ILE A 309 1.18 4.44 6.87
CA ILE A 309 0.42 5.13 5.81
C ILE A 309 -0.77 5.92 6.37
N GLN A 310 -1.37 5.47 7.49
CA GLN A 310 -2.45 6.21 8.15
C GLN A 310 -2.01 7.58 8.64
N SER A 311 -0.86 7.68 9.33
CA SER A 311 -0.30 8.97 9.75
C SER A 311 0.04 9.85 8.55
N PHE A 312 0.61 9.24 7.51
CA PHE A 312 0.93 9.94 6.27
C PHE A 312 -0.33 10.53 5.59
N TYR A 313 -1.45 9.82 5.50
CA TYR A 313 -2.65 10.35 4.84
C TYR A 313 -3.22 11.58 5.53
N VAL A 314 -3.21 11.62 6.87
CA VAL A 314 -3.63 12.80 7.64
C VAL A 314 -2.72 13.98 7.34
N MET A 315 -1.40 13.76 7.34
CA MET A 315 -0.42 14.78 6.96
C MET A 315 -0.60 15.26 5.51
N ALA A 316 -0.80 14.34 4.55
CA ALA A 316 -0.94 14.66 3.14
C ALA A 316 -2.18 15.52 2.85
N ALA A 317 -3.30 15.26 3.54
CA ALA A 317 -4.49 16.10 3.46
C ALA A 317 -4.22 17.50 4.00
N GLY A 318 -3.51 17.61 5.14
CA GLY A 318 -3.09 18.90 5.70
C GLY A 318 -2.12 19.67 4.80
N LEU A 319 -1.16 18.98 4.16
CA LEU A 319 -0.21 19.58 3.23
C LEU A 319 -0.89 20.13 1.97
N ALA A 320 -1.84 19.39 1.40
CA ALA A 320 -2.62 19.86 0.26
C ALA A 320 -3.32 21.19 0.57
N VAL A 321 -4.00 21.27 1.72
CA VAL A 321 -4.66 22.50 2.20
C VAL A 321 -3.65 23.62 2.44
N ALA A 322 -2.52 23.33 3.10
CA ALA A 322 -1.46 24.31 3.35
C ALA A 322 -0.84 24.88 2.05
N ARG A 323 -0.96 24.15 0.94
CA ARG A 323 -0.54 24.57 -0.41
C ARG A 323 -1.68 25.20 -1.24
N GLY A 324 -2.86 25.38 -0.66
CA GLY A 324 -4.03 25.92 -1.35
C GLY A 324 -4.61 24.98 -2.41
N MET A 325 -4.42 23.67 -2.27
CA MET A 325 -4.93 22.64 -3.18
C MET A 325 -6.14 21.92 -2.59
N ASP A 326 -7.01 21.40 -3.47
CA ASP A 326 -8.13 20.54 -3.11
C ASP A 326 -7.71 19.06 -3.22
N PRO A 327 -7.51 18.34 -2.10
CA PRO A 327 -7.14 16.93 -2.13
C PRO A 327 -8.27 16.02 -2.67
N ASP A 328 -9.52 16.48 -2.72
CA ASP A 328 -10.66 15.69 -3.18
C ASP A 328 -10.78 15.67 -4.71
N GLN A 329 -10.28 16.72 -5.37
CA GLN A 329 -10.31 16.89 -6.82
C GLN A 329 -8.95 17.33 -7.37
N PRO A 330 -7.95 16.43 -7.38
CA PRO A 330 -6.69 16.64 -8.07
C PRO A 330 -6.88 17.07 -9.53
N ARG A 331 -6.06 18.03 -9.99
CA ARG A 331 -6.09 18.47 -11.39
C ARG A 331 -5.79 17.30 -12.33
N HIS A 332 -6.59 17.17 -13.38
CA HIS A 332 -6.42 16.19 -14.48
C HIS A 332 -6.57 14.70 -14.10
N LEU A 333 -7.09 14.37 -12.90
CA LEU A 333 -7.34 12.99 -12.50
C LEU A 333 -8.83 12.69 -12.39
N SER A 334 -9.20 11.49 -12.78
CA SER A 334 -10.54 10.93 -12.57
C SER A 334 -10.42 9.67 -11.70
N LYS A 335 -11.41 9.48 -10.83
CA LYS A 335 -11.42 8.41 -9.83
C LYS A 335 -11.38 6.99 -10.41
N VAL A 336 -11.96 6.78 -11.60
CA VAL A 336 -11.90 5.49 -12.31
C VAL A 336 -11.18 5.72 -13.63
N THR A 337 -9.91 5.31 -13.69
CA THR A 337 -9.16 5.31 -14.94
C THR A 337 -9.60 4.12 -15.80
N ARG A 338 -10.36 4.42 -16.87
CA ARG A 338 -10.65 3.44 -17.92
C ARG A 338 -9.52 3.51 -18.94
N THR A 339 -8.67 2.49 -18.97
CA THR A 339 -7.68 2.30 -20.03
C THR A 339 -8.31 1.47 -21.14
N HIS A 340 -8.14 1.91 -22.38
CA HIS A 340 -8.57 1.21 -23.59
C HIS A 340 -7.42 0.38 -24.16
#